data_AF-A0A1S7LIA5-F1
#
_entry.id   AF-A0A1S7LIA5-F1
#
_cell.length_a   1.000
_cell.length_b   1.000
_cell.length_c   1.000
_cell.angle_alpha   90.00
_cell.angle_beta   90.00
_cell.angle_gamma   90.00
#
_symmetry.space_group_name_H-M   'P 1'
#
loop_
_entity.id
_entity.type
_entity.pdbx_description
1 polymer ?
#
loop_
_entity_poly.entity_id
_entity_poly.type
_entity_poly.pdbx_seq_one_letter_code
_entity_poly.pdbx_strand_id
1 'polypeptide(L)' 'MMSSLGWGHGLFSGLGMVLVWLIPIVLIIWVLQGLFSSEKPEEDAKAILKKRFARGELNREEYLNMLRDLDQRPA' A
#
# COMPACT_ATOMS: atom_id res chain seq x y z
N MET A 1 4.98 -18.52 50.71
CA MET A 1 5.68 -18.83 49.45
C MET A 1 5.07 -17.97 48.36
N MET A 2 5.93 -17.31 47.57
CA MET A 2 5.66 -16.12 46.77
C MET A 2 4.49 -16.24 45.77
N SER A 3 3.74 -15.15 45.70
CA SER A 3 2.95 -14.66 44.58
C SER A 3 3.75 -14.63 43.27
N SER A 4 3.49 -15.53 42.33
CA SER A 4 3.94 -15.38 40.92
C SER A 4 2.90 -15.75 39.86
N LEU A 5 1.69 -16.14 40.25
CA LEU A 5 0.64 -16.63 39.33
C LEU A 5 -0.44 -15.59 38.98
N GLY A 6 -0.24 -14.31 39.28
CA GLY A 6 -1.19 -13.23 38.97
C GLY A 6 -0.92 -12.48 37.66
N TRP A 7 0.33 -12.51 37.16
CA TRP A 7 0.74 -11.74 35.98
C TRP A 7 0.49 -12.45 34.65
N GLY A 8 0.36 -13.79 34.66
CA GLY A 8 0.07 -14.58 33.46
C GLY A 8 -1.36 -14.41 32.93
N HIS A 9 -2.35 -14.23 33.81
CA HIS A 9 -3.76 -14.20 33.40
C HIS A 9 -4.25 -12.81 32.96
N GLY A 10 -3.68 -11.73 33.49
CA GLY A 10 -4.02 -10.35 33.10
C GLY A 10 -3.41 -9.93 31.75
N LEU A 11 -2.17 -10.35 31.48
CA LEU A 11 -1.52 -10.07 30.19
C LEU A 11 -2.09 -10.94 29.07
N PHE A 12 -2.36 -12.24 29.31
CA PHE A 12 -2.97 -13.11 28.28
C PHE A 12 -4.43 -12.73 27.97
N SER A 13 -5.22 -12.27 28.95
CA SER A 13 -6.60 -11.83 28.70
C SER A 13 -6.67 -10.49 27.98
N GLY A 14 -5.81 -9.53 28.32
CA GLY A 14 -5.74 -8.22 27.64
C GLY A 14 -5.12 -8.28 26.25
N LEU A 15 -3.99 -9.00 26.09
CA LEU A 15 -3.34 -9.16 24.79
C LEU A 15 -4.18 -10.00 23.82
N GLY A 16 -4.88 -11.02 24.32
CA GLY A 16 -5.80 -11.82 23.51
C GLY A 16 -6.92 -10.97 22.91
N MET A 17 -7.48 -10.04 23.69
CA MET A 17 -8.51 -9.12 23.21
C MET A 17 -7.96 -8.18 22.12
N VAL A 18 -6.78 -7.58 22.35
CA VAL A 18 -6.13 -6.69 21.37
C VAL A 18 -5.79 -7.44 20.08
N LEU A 19 -5.30 -8.67 20.16
CA LEU A 19 -5.01 -9.51 18.99
C LEU A 19 -6.28 -9.81 18.17
N VAL A 20 -7.40 -10.14 18.82
CA VAL A 20 -8.67 -10.39 18.12
C VAL A 20 -9.16 -9.17 17.34
N TRP A 21 -8.89 -7.95 17.82
CA TRP A 21 -9.22 -6.71 17.09
C TRP A 21 -8.16 -6.31 16.06
N LEU A 22 -6.87 -6.53 16.34
CA LEU A 22 -5.78 -6.18 15.42
C LEU A 22 -5.70 -7.13 14.22
N ILE A 23 -6.01 -8.42 14.39
CA ILE A 23 -5.98 -9.40 13.30
C ILE A 23 -6.87 -8.98 12.11
N PRO A 24 -8.18 -8.68 12.28
CA PRO A 24 -9.01 -8.23 11.17
C PRO A 24 -8.57 -6.87 10.61
N ILE A 25 -8.07 -5.95 11.44
CA ILE A 25 -7.54 -4.66 10.97
C ILE A 25 -6.34 -4.87 10.04
N VAL A 26 -5.37 -5.69 10.47
CA VAL A 26 -4.17 -6.00 9.67
C VAL A 26 -4.57 -6.74 8.40
N LEU A 27 -5.54 -7.67 8.48
CA LEU A 27 -6.02 -8.42 7.32
C LEU A 27 -6.71 -7.51 6.31
N ILE A 28 -7.54 -6.56 6.75
CA ILE A 28 -8.16 -5.55 5.88
C ILE A 28 -7.07 -4.70 5.22
N ILE A 29 -6.11 -4.19 5.99
CA ILE A 29 -5.01 -3.39 5.43
C ILE A 29 -4.21 -4.20 4.40
N TRP A 30 -3.93 -5.47 4.67
CA TRP A 30 -3.20 -6.35 3.75
C TRP A 30 -3.99 -6.64 2.47
N VAL A 31 -5.30 -6.86 2.56
CA VAL A 31 -6.18 -7.02 1.39
C VAL A 31 -6.24 -5.73 0.58
N LEU A 32 -6.42 -4.58 1.23
CA LEU A 32 -6.43 -3.28 0.55
C LEU A 32 -5.08 -3.03 -0.11
N GLN A 33 -3.95 -3.25 0.58
CA GLN A 33 -2.63 -3.12 -0.02
C GLN A 33 -2.41 -4.11 -1.16
N GLY A 34 -2.87 -5.36 -1.08
CA GLY A 34 -2.76 -6.31 -2.21
C GLY A 34 -3.56 -5.89 -3.44
N LEU A 35 -4.69 -5.21 -3.24
CA LEU A 35 -5.52 -4.67 -4.31
C LEU A 35 -4.94 -3.37 -4.90
N PHE A 36 -4.42 -2.47 -4.06
CA PHE A 36 -3.83 -1.19 -4.51
C PHE A 36 -2.37 -1.31 -4.97
N SER A 37 -1.59 -2.28 -4.48
CA SER A 37 -0.23 -2.58 -4.97
C SER A 37 -0.23 -3.35 -6.29
N SER A 38 -1.40 -3.65 -6.85
CA SER A 38 -1.56 -4.15 -8.22
C SER A 38 -1.80 -3.03 -9.24
N GLU A 39 -1.91 -1.76 -8.81
CA GLU A 39 -1.78 -0.64 -9.76
C GLU A 39 -0.33 -0.63 -10.24
N LYS A 40 -0.20 -1.06 -11.48
CA LYS A 40 1.05 -1.40 -12.15
C LYS A 40 2.00 -0.21 -12.09
N PRO A 41 3.32 -0.42 -12.05
CA PRO A 41 4.31 0.64 -12.28
C PRO A 41 4.00 1.51 -13.51
N GLU A 42 3.27 0.93 -14.48
CA GLU A 42 2.77 1.58 -15.68
C GLU A 42 1.67 2.64 -15.41
N GLU A 43 0.71 2.38 -14.52
CA GLU A 43 -0.32 3.36 -14.15
C GLU A 43 0.30 4.53 -13.39
N ASP A 44 1.26 4.24 -12.52
CA ASP A 44 2.01 5.25 -11.78
C ASP A 44 2.87 6.11 -12.73
N ALA A 45 3.56 5.48 -13.70
CA ALA A 45 4.36 6.19 -14.70
C ALA A 45 3.50 7.08 -15.63
N LYS A 46 2.34 6.57 -16.10
CA LYS A 46 1.37 7.34 -16.89
C LYS A 46 0.77 8.50 -16.08
N ALA A 47 0.48 8.29 -14.79
CA ALA A 47 -0.02 9.33 -13.90
C ALA A 47 1.00 10.46 -13.65
N ILE A 48 2.28 10.10 -13.46
CA ILE A 48 3.39 11.06 -13.30
C ILE A 48 3.55 11.92 -14.56
N LEU A 49 3.53 11.30 -15.76
CA LEU A 49 3.61 12.02 -17.04
C LEU A 49 2.45 13.02 -17.20
N LYS A 50 1.22 12.59 -16.91
CA LYS A 50 0.03 13.44 -17.00
C LYS A 50 0.13 14.65 -16.07
N LYS A 51 0.65 14.46 -14.85
CA LYS A 51 0.84 15.55 -13.88
C LYS A 51 1.85 16.59 -14.36
N ARG A 52 2.94 16.16 -15.00
CA ARG A 52 3.97 17.07 -15.54
C ARG A 52 3.50 17.80 -16.80
N PHE A 53 2.76 17.14 -17.68
CA PHE A 53 2.11 17.77 -18.84
C PHE A 53 1.12 18.86 -18.41
N ALA A 54 0.30 18.59 -17.37
CA ALA A 54 -0.63 19.58 -16.83
C ALA A 54 0.06 20.80 -16.19
N ARG A 55 1.29 20.65 -15.71
CA ARG A 55 2.13 21.75 -15.21
C ARG A 55 2.80 22.55 -16.33
N GLY A 56 2.71 22.08 -17.58
CA GLY A 56 3.43 22.65 -18.72
C GLY A 56 4.93 22.37 -18.69
N GLU A 57 5.40 21.45 -17.85
CA GLU A 57 6.80 21.03 -17.80
C GLU A 57 7.18 20.14 -18.99
N LEU A 58 6.19 19.52 -19.64
CA LEU A 58 6.36 18.73 -20.86
C LEU A 58 5.55 19.32 -22.00
N ASN A 59 6.15 19.32 -23.20
CA ASN A 59 5.43 19.61 -24.42
C ASN A 59 4.59 18.39 -24.87
N ARG A 60 3.60 18.62 -25.73
CA ARG A 60 2.70 17.59 -26.26
C ARG A 60 3.46 16.47 -26.97
N GLU A 61 4.49 16.80 -27.73
CA GLU A 61 5.31 15.81 -28.45
C GLU A 61 6.09 14.90 -27.50
N GLU A 62 6.71 15.49 -26.47
CA GLU A 62 7.46 14.76 -25.44
C GLU A 62 6.54 13.84 -24.64
N TYR A 63 5.36 14.33 -24.26
CA TYR A 63 4.35 13.53 -23.57
C TYR A 63 3.90 12.32 -24.41
N LEU A 64 3.64 12.51 -25.70
CA LEU A 64 3.20 11.43 -26.59
C LEU A 64 4.29 10.39 -26.85
N ASN A 65 5.56 10.81 -26.97
CA ASN A 65 6.68 9.90 -27.13
C ASN A 65 6.89 9.05 -25.87
N MET A 66 6.91 9.67 -24.69
CA MET A 66 7.06 8.94 -23.42
C MET A 66 5.86 8.02 -23.14
N LEU A 67 4.65 8.43 -23.51
CA LEU A 67 3.46 7.59 -23.38
C LEU A 67 3.56 6.33 -24.26
N ARG A 68 4.06 6.46 -25.50
CA ARG A 68 4.30 5.34 -26.41
C ARG A 68 5.40 4.40 -25.90
N ASP A 69 6.48 4.94 -25.35
CA ASP A 69 7.58 4.15 -24.80
C ASP A 69 7.13 3.32 -23.59
N LEU A 70 6.23 3.85 -22.76
CA LEU A 70 5.63 3.11 -21.66
C LEU A 70 4.67 2.01 -22.14
N ASP A 71 3.92 2.27 -23.21
CA ASP A 71 2.98 1.29 -23.79
C ASP A 71 3.71 0.12 -24.49
N GLN A 72 4.92 0.38 -25.02
CA GLN A 72 5.77 -0.63 -25.68
C GLN A 72 6.65 -1.43 -24.72
N ARG A 73 6.72 -1.07 -23.44
CA ARG A 73 7.42 -1.84 -22.40
C ARG A 73 6.40 -2.71 -21.65
N PRO A 74 6.16 -3.96 -22.09
CA PRO A 74 5.44 -4.91 -21.25
C PRO A 74 6.28 -5.14 -19.99
N ALA A 75 5.69 -4.83 -18.82
CA ALA A 75 6.28 -5.10 -17.51
C ALA A 75 6.45 -6.60 -17.27
#